data_AF-A0A3D3Z7P9-F1
#
_entry.id   AF-A0A3D3Z7P9-F1
#
_cell.length_a   1.000
_cell.length_b   1.000
_cell.length_c   1.000
_cell.angle_alpha   90.00
_cell.angle_beta   90.00
_cell.angle_gamma   90.00
#
_symmetry.space_group_name_H-M   'P 1'
#
loop_
_entity.id
_entity.type
_entity.pdbx_description
1 polymer ?
#
loop_
_entity_poly.entity_id
_entity_poly.type
_entity_poly.pdbx_seq_one_letter_code
_entity_poly.pdbx_strand_id
1 'polypeptide(L)'
;MGKPTGFMEIDRQTSREIAPEERIQNFNEFHIPLHCDEQQAQGARCMDCGVPFCQSGMMIGGMASGCPLNNLIPEWNDLVYQGRWDLAAKRLIATNRYPEFTSRVCPALCEAACTCGMATGASVTVKENERAIVEYGYESGTIHAVPPPARTGKRVAVVGTGPSGLSVADLLNKRGHKVTMYERADRVGGLLMYGIPNMKLEKWVIDRRVKI
;
A
#
# COMPACT_ATOMS: atom_id res chain seq x y z
N MET A 1 -7.18 14.47 -13.54
CA MET A 1 -7.27 13.50 -12.43
C MET A 1 -8.12 14.12 -11.31
N GLY A 2 -8.84 13.30 -10.54
CA GLY A 2 -9.69 13.77 -9.43
C GLY A 2 -10.85 14.66 -9.86
N LYS A 3 -11.70 15.08 -8.91
CA LYS A 3 -12.71 16.11 -9.15
C LYS A 3 -12.07 17.47 -8.84
N PRO A 4 -12.03 18.44 -9.78
CA PRO A 4 -11.34 19.72 -9.57
C PRO A 4 -11.72 20.46 -8.28
N THR A 5 -12.97 20.32 -7.83
CA THR A 5 -13.51 20.93 -6.61
C THR A 5 -13.76 19.92 -5.49
N GLY A 6 -13.40 18.65 -5.67
CA GLY A 6 -13.76 17.57 -4.75
C GLY A 6 -13.26 17.78 -3.32
N PHE A 7 -12.09 18.40 -3.15
CA PHE A 7 -11.53 18.71 -1.84
C PHE A 7 -12.31 19.79 -1.05
N MET A 8 -13.13 20.60 -1.73
CA MET A 8 -13.99 21.61 -1.12
C MET A 8 -15.38 21.07 -0.79
N GLU A 9 -15.83 20.04 -1.49
CA GLU A 9 -17.21 19.52 -1.40
C GLU A 9 -17.33 18.26 -0.53
N ILE A 10 -16.25 17.50 -0.39
CA ILE A 10 -16.27 16.18 0.25
C ILE A 10 -15.41 16.25 1.50
N ASP A 11 -15.96 16.05 2.69
CA ASP A 11 -15.15 16.01 3.90
C ASP A 11 -14.18 14.82 3.92
N ARG A 12 -13.01 15.00 4.55
CA ARG A 12 -12.04 13.91 4.74
C ARG A 12 -12.64 12.88 5.69
N GLN A 13 -12.67 11.63 5.27
CA GLN A 13 -13.14 10.50 6.06
C GLN A 13 -12.10 9.37 6.03
N THR A 14 -11.85 8.75 7.17
CA THR A 14 -10.95 7.59 7.31
C THR A 14 -11.72 6.39 7.81
N SER A 15 -11.08 5.22 7.77
CA SER A 15 -11.59 4.01 8.43
C SER A 15 -12.05 4.30 9.85
N ARG A 16 -13.15 3.67 10.26
CA ARG A 16 -13.65 3.74 11.64
C ARG A 16 -12.87 2.78 12.51
N GLU A 17 -12.82 3.04 13.81
CA GLU A 17 -12.19 2.15 14.77
C GLU A 17 -13.25 1.43 15.60
N ILE A 18 -13.04 0.14 15.87
CA ILE A 18 -13.80 -0.59 16.88
C ILE A 18 -13.61 0.11 18.24
N ALA A 19 -14.66 0.15 19.06
CA ALA A 19 -14.65 0.82 20.35
C ALA A 19 -13.52 0.30 21.27
N PRO A 20 -12.89 1.16 22.10
CA PRO A 20 -11.78 0.77 22.97
C PRO A 20 -12.06 -0.48 23.83
N GLU A 21 -13.26 -0.57 24.42
CA GLU A 21 -13.67 -1.66 25.32
C GLU A 21 -13.76 -3.02 24.60
N GLU A 22 -14.07 -3.01 23.31
CA GLU A 22 -14.16 -4.20 22.48
C GLU A 22 -12.80 -4.59 21.90
N ARG A 23 -12.02 -3.61 21.40
CA ARG A 23 -10.73 -3.89 20.74
C ARG A 23 -9.61 -4.35 21.68
N ILE A 24 -9.75 -4.15 23.00
CA ILE A 24 -8.78 -4.67 23.99
C ILE A 24 -8.98 -6.15 24.34
N GLN A 25 -10.10 -6.75 23.92
CA GLN A 25 -10.42 -8.14 24.26
C GLN A 25 -9.69 -9.15 23.37
N ASN A 26 -9.06 -8.70 22.29
CA ASN A 26 -8.33 -9.52 21.35
C ASN A 26 -7.19 -8.71 20.69
N PHE A 27 -6.46 -9.32 19.77
CA PHE A 27 -5.37 -8.69 19.04
C PHE A 27 -5.70 -8.48 17.55
N ASN A 28 -6.96 -8.52 17.16
CA ASN A 28 -7.36 -8.41 15.75
C ASN A 28 -7.20 -6.98 15.24
N GLU A 29 -7.13 -6.82 13.92
CA GLU A 29 -7.17 -5.49 13.31
C GLU A 29 -8.52 -4.82 13.59
N PHE A 30 -8.48 -3.58 14.10
CA PHE A 30 -9.68 -2.86 14.58
C PHE A 30 -10.13 -1.72 13.66
N HIS A 31 -9.46 -1.52 12.53
CA HIS A 31 -9.84 -0.51 11.54
C HIS A 31 -10.85 -1.11 10.57
N ILE A 32 -12.04 -0.53 10.55
CA ILE A 32 -13.15 -0.89 9.67
C ILE A 32 -13.03 -0.02 8.42
N PRO A 33 -12.78 -0.63 7.24
CA PRO A 33 -12.63 0.11 5.99
C PRO A 33 -13.92 0.85 5.62
N LEU A 34 -13.78 1.95 4.90
CA LEU A 34 -14.91 2.66 4.30
C LEU A 34 -15.59 1.79 3.25
N HIS A 35 -16.88 2.07 3.00
CA HIS A 35 -17.56 1.47 1.86
C HIS A 35 -16.90 1.93 0.56
N CYS A 36 -17.01 1.11 -0.50
CA CYS A 36 -16.41 1.40 -1.80
C CYS A 36 -16.77 2.81 -2.29
N ASP A 37 -18.04 3.20 -2.23
CA ASP A 37 -18.51 4.52 -2.69
C ASP A 37 -17.92 5.67 -1.86
N GLU A 38 -17.79 5.50 -0.54
CA GLU A 38 -17.15 6.48 0.34
C GLU A 38 -15.66 6.62 0.01
N GLN A 39 -14.99 5.50 -0.31
CA GLN A 39 -13.59 5.51 -0.73
C GLN A 39 -13.39 6.19 -2.09
N GLN A 40 -14.29 5.99 -3.06
CA GLN A 40 -14.26 6.70 -4.34
C GLN A 40 -14.39 8.20 -4.14
N ALA A 41 -15.27 8.62 -3.21
CA ALA A 41 -15.40 10.02 -2.83
C ALA A 41 -14.09 10.58 -2.23
N GLN A 42 -13.38 9.81 -1.41
CA GLN A 42 -12.07 10.23 -0.88
C GLN A 42 -11.00 10.35 -1.98
N GLY A 43 -11.02 9.50 -3.01
CA GLY A 43 -10.18 9.65 -4.21
C GLY A 43 -10.42 10.98 -4.95
N ALA A 44 -11.67 11.45 -4.96
CA ALA A 44 -12.06 12.70 -5.62
C ALA A 44 -11.45 13.96 -4.99
N ARG A 45 -11.00 13.90 -3.72
CA ARG A 45 -10.32 15.02 -3.03
C ARG A 45 -8.92 15.32 -3.57
N CYS A 46 -8.37 14.47 -4.45
CA CYS A 46 -7.06 14.73 -5.06
C CYS A 46 -7.11 15.97 -5.97
N MET A 47 -6.22 16.93 -5.74
CA MET A 47 -6.18 18.21 -6.47
C MET A 47 -5.41 18.15 -7.80
N ASP A 48 -4.91 16.97 -8.20
CA ASP A 48 -4.11 16.81 -9.42
C ASP A 48 -2.96 17.84 -9.53
N CYS A 49 -2.18 17.95 -8.45
CA CYS A 49 -1.15 18.98 -8.35
C CYS A 49 -0.09 18.79 -9.44
N GLY A 50 0.26 19.87 -10.16
CA GLY A 50 1.31 19.82 -11.19
C GLY A 50 2.67 19.35 -10.65
N VAL A 51 2.98 19.65 -9.38
CA VAL A 51 4.07 19.03 -8.64
C VAL A 51 3.48 18.21 -7.48
N PRO A 52 3.35 16.89 -7.62
CA PRO A 52 2.75 16.04 -6.60
C PRO A 52 3.75 15.71 -5.48
N PHE A 53 3.83 16.57 -4.46
CA PHE A 53 4.71 16.35 -3.29
C PHE A 53 4.45 15.04 -2.56
N CYS A 54 3.22 14.53 -2.59
CA CYS A 54 2.89 13.21 -2.06
C CYS A 54 3.71 12.08 -2.71
N GLN A 55 3.97 12.18 -4.02
CA GLN A 55 4.77 11.24 -4.80
C GLN A 55 6.27 11.54 -4.70
N SER A 56 6.68 12.80 -4.58
CA SER A 56 8.10 13.18 -4.55
C SER A 56 8.77 12.89 -3.21
N GLY A 57 9.25 11.66 -3.02
CA GLY A 57 10.00 11.23 -1.84
C GLY A 57 11.50 11.58 -1.96
N MET A 58 11.88 12.81 -1.62
CA MET A 58 13.29 13.22 -1.54
C MET A 58 13.78 13.15 -0.10
N MET A 59 15.03 12.76 0.11
CA MET A 59 15.64 12.77 1.44
C MET A 59 16.06 14.20 1.81
N ILE A 60 15.42 14.78 2.82
CA ILE A 60 15.70 16.11 3.34
C ILE A 60 15.90 15.99 4.85
N GLY A 61 17.05 16.41 5.36
CA GLY A 61 17.33 16.39 6.81
C GLY A 61 17.23 15.00 7.46
N GLY A 62 17.48 13.93 6.70
CA GLY A 62 17.38 12.54 7.18
C GLY A 62 15.98 11.91 7.11
N MET A 63 14.98 12.63 6.59
CA MET A 63 13.61 12.13 6.42
C MET A 63 13.15 12.26 4.96
N ALA A 64 12.26 11.38 4.52
CA ALA A 64 11.65 11.50 3.20
C ALA A 64 10.54 12.57 3.21
N SER A 65 10.55 13.47 2.22
CA SER A 65 9.58 14.57 2.07
C SER A 65 8.20 14.14 1.57
N GLY A 66 8.01 12.87 1.22
CA GLY A 66 6.82 12.30 0.59
C GLY A 66 6.93 10.77 0.56
N CYS A 67 6.27 10.09 -0.38
CA CYS A 67 6.36 8.63 -0.49
C CYS A 67 7.79 8.19 -0.88
N PRO A 68 8.52 7.41 -0.05
CA PRO A 68 9.87 6.95 -0.39
C PRO A 68 9.94 6.01 -1.61
N LEU A 69 8.81 5.42 -2.00
CA LEU A 69 8.72 4.57 -3.19
C LEU A 69 8.49 5.36 -4.48
N ASN A 70 8.28 6.67 -4.39
CA ASN A 70 7.80 7.50 -5.48
C ASN A 70 6.52 6.94 -6.13
N ASN A 71 5.58 6.46 -5.29
CA ASN A 71 4.31 5.89 -5.75
C ASN A 71 3.53 6.89 -6.61
N LEU A 72 2.81 6.37 -7.59
CA LEU A 72 2.03 7.12 -8.58
C LEU A 72 0.67 7.56 -8.01
N ILE A 73 0.70 8.26 -6.87
CA ILE A 73 -0.44 8.57 -6.00
C ILE A 73 -1.58 9.29 -6.72
N PRO A 74 -1.33 10.39 -7.47
CA PRO A 74 -2.42 11.09 -8.18
C PRO A 74 -3.16 10.18 -9.16
N GLU A 75 -2.43 9.29 -9.84
CA GLU A 75 -2.97 8.45 -10.89
C GLU A 75 -3.91 7.38 -10.34
N TRP A 76 -3.50 6.65 -9.30
CA TRP A 76 -4.39 5.65 -8.72
C TRP A 76 -5.51 6.27 -7.88
N ASN A 77 -5.36 7.49 -7.34
CA ASN A 77 -6.48 8.22 -6.73
C ASN A 77 -7.56 8.57 -7.76
N ASP A 78 -7.15 8.99 -8.95
CA ASP A 78 -8.06 9.26 -10.06
C ASP A 78 -8.78 8.00 -10.53
N LEU A 79 -8.06 6.88 -10.62
CA LEU A 79 -8.66 5.59 -10.97
C LEU A 79 -9.65 5.12 -9.90
N VAL A 80 -9.36 5.34 -8.61
CA VAL A 80 -10.31 5.10 -7.51
C VAL A 80 -11.55 5.97 -7.68
N TYR A 81 -11.38 7.28 -7.89
CA TYR A 81 -12.51 8.19 -8.13
C TYR A 81 -13.40 7.76 -9.30
N GLN A 82 -12.82 7.23 -10.38
CA GLN A 82 -13.55 6.75 -11.55
C GLN A 82 -14.14 5.33 -11.38
N GLY A 83 -13.95 4.68 -10.23
CA GLY A 83 -14.36 3.30 -10.00
C GLY A 83 -13.57 2.27 -10.83
N ARG A 84 -12.41 2.64 -11.40
CA ARG A 84 -11.55 1.79 -12.23
C ARG A 84 -10.57 0.98 -11.38
N TRP A 85 -11.11 0.17 -10.48
CA TRP A 85 -10.35 -0.52 -9.42
C TRP A 85 -9.26 -1.48 -9.92
N ASP A 86 -9.51 -2.28 -10.95
CA ASP A 86 -8.50 -3.17 -11.53
C ASP A 86 -7.28 -2.41 -12.08
N LEU A 87 -7.54 -1.25 -12.70
CA LEU A 87 -6.49 -0.37 -13.21
C LEU A 87 -5.76 0.31 -12.06
N ALA A 88 -6.47 0.74 -11.01
CA ALA A 88 -5.87 1.30 -9.81
C ALA A 88 -4.91 0.30 -9.16
N ALA A 89 -5.32 -0.96 -9.03
CA ALA A 89 -4.48 -2.04 -8.50
C ALA A 89 -3.22 -2.27 -9.34
N LYS A 90 -3.36 -2.37 -10.66
CA LYS A 90 -2.22 -2.48 -11.59
C LYS A 90 -1.27 -1.29 -11.49
N ARG A 91 -1.80 -0.07 -11.34
CA ARG A 91 -1.00 1.15 -11.24
C ARG A 91 -0.27 1.25 -9.89
N LEU A 92 -0.93 0.86 -8.81
CA LEU A 92 -0.34 0.81 -7.46
C LEU A 92 0.84 -0.17 -7.41
N ILE A 93 0.65 -1.40 -7.90
CA ILE A 93 1.70 -2.44 -7.85
C ILE A 93 2.88 -2.20 -8.80
N ALA A 94 2.75 -1.24 -9.73
CA ALA A 94 3.83 -0.87 -10.63
C ALA A 94 5.03 -0.27 -9.89
N THR A 95 4.79 0.37 -8.74
CA THR A 95 5.82 1.02 -7.90
C THR A 95 5.92 0.36 -6.53
N ASN A 96 4.81 -0.05 -5.93
CA ASN A 96 4.78 -0.71 -4.64
C ASN A 96 4.59 -2.23 -4.76
N ARG A 97 5.58 -3.03 -4.36
CA ARG A 97 5.46 -4.50 -4.39
C ARG A 97 4.57 -5.06 -3.28
N TYR A 98 4.45 -4.33 -2.17
CA TYR A 98 3.75 -4.79 -0.97
C TYR A 98 2.78 -3.73 -0.42
N PRO A 99 1.79 -3.30 -1.22
CA PRO A 99 0.79 -2.33 -0.78
C PRO A 99 -0.02 -2.83 0.43
N GLU A 100 -0.21 -4.13 0.62
CA GLU A 100 -0.92 -4.68 1.77
C GLU A 100 -0.20 -4.49 3.11
N PHE A 101 1.14 -4.37 3.09
CA PHE A 101 1.93 -4.10 4.29
C PHE A 101 1.97 -2.59 4.54
N THR A 102 2.35 -1.84 3.52
CA THR A 102 2.51 -0.38 3.59
C THR A 102 1.20 0.34 3.90
N SER A 103 0.07 -0.05 3.30
CA SER A 103 -1.25 0.50 3.62
C SER A 103 -1.67 0.33 5.09
N ARG A 104 -1.06 -0.61 5.83
CA ARG A 104 -1.32 -0.83 7.25
C ARG A 104 -0.30 -0.14 8.15
N VAL A 105 0.99 -0.27 7.83
CA VAL A 105 2.08 0.08 8.75
C VAL A 105 2.78 1.39 8.41
N CYS A 106 2.60 1.93 7.20
CA CYS A 106 3.22 3.18 6.78
C CYS A 106 2.73 4.34 7.67
N PRO A 107 3.62 5.27 8.07
CA PRO A 107 3.25 6.49 8.77
C PRO A 107 2.63 7.56 7.86
N ALA A 108 2.33 7.23 6.59
CA ALA A 108 1.67 8.10 5.62
C ALA A 108 2.39 9.45 5.37
N LEU A 109 3.70 9.41 5.14
CA LEU A 109 4.49 10.62 4.80
C LEU A 109 3.94 11.37 3.58
N CYS A 110 3.34 10.64 2.64
CA CYS A 110 2.63 11.20 1.49
C CYS A 110 1.42 12.08 1.87
N GLU A 111 0.72 11.77 2.96
CA GLU A 111 -0.38 12.58 3.47
C GLU A 111 0.14 13.84 4.17
N ALA A 112 1.24 13.73 4.92
CA ALA A 112 1.91 14.87 5.52
C ALA A 112 2.44 15.87 4.46
N ALA A 113 2.90 15.36 3.32
CA ALA A 113 3.36 16.15 2.18
C ALA A 113 2.24 16.68 1.27
N CYS A 114 0.97 16.36 1.56
CA CYS A 114 -0.12 16.60 0.64
C CYS A 114 -0.47 18.09 0.57
N THR A 115 -0.41 18.68 -0.62
CA THR A 115 -0.84 20.07 -0.86
C THR A 115 -2.29 20.32 -0.44
N CYS A 116 -3.17 19.31 -0.55
CA CYS A 116 -4.56 19.42 -0.10
C CYS A 116 -4.64 19.59 1.42
N GLY A 117 -3.80 18.85 2.16
CA GLY A 117 -3.64 19.01 3.60
C GLY A 117 -3.11 20.38 3.99
N MET A 118 -2.13 20.90 3.24
CA MET A 118 -1.59 22.25 3.43
C MET A 118 -2.65 23.34 3.18
N ALA A 119 -3.48 23.18 2.13
CA ALA A 119 -4.45 24.19 1.73
C ALA A 119 -5.74 24.18 2.55
N THR A 120 -6.19 23.00 3.02
CA THR A 120 -7.50 22.81 3.66
C THR A 120 -7.43 22.36 5.12
N GLY A 121 -6.24 22.00 5.60
CA GLY A 121 -6.06 21.31 6.89
C GLY A 121 -6.33 19.80 6.84
N ALA A 122 -6.82 19.27 5.71
CA ALA A 122 -7.20 17.87 5.57
C ALA A 122 -6.62 17.23 4.29
N SER A 123 -5.64 16.34 4.44
CA SER A 123 -5.02 15.62 3.33
C SER A 123 -6.02 14.70 2.60
N VAL A 124 -5.64 14.25 1.39
CA VAL A 124 -6.26 13.07 0.78
C VAL A 124 -5.90 11.84 1.62
N THR A 125 -6.82 10.91 1.82
CA THR A 125 -6.60 9.67 2.58
C THR A 125 -5.85 8.62 1.74
N VAL A 126 -4.63 8.96 1.34
CA VAL A 126 -3.76 8.17 0.47
C VAL A 126 -3.54 6.76 1.04
N LYS A 127 -3.31 6.61 2.34
CA LYS A 127 -3.09 5.31 2.97
C LYS A 127 -4.35 4.43 2.95
N GLU A 128 -5.53 5.00 3.17
CA GLU A 128 -6.81 4.30 3.09
C GLU A 128 -7.15 3.90 1.65
N ASN A 129 -6.92 4.80 0.68
CA ASN A 129 -7.09 4.48 -0.73
C ASN A 129 -6.15 3.35 -1.15
N GLU A 130 -4.88 3.35 -0.70
CA GLU A 130 -3.94 2.25 -0.93
C GLU A 130 -4.47 0.92 -0.37
N ARG A 131 -5.03 0.94 0.85
CA ARG A 131 -5.65 -0.22 1.49
C ARG A 131 -6.83 -0.74 0.69
N ALA A 132 -7.76 0.13 0.30
CA ALA A 132 -8.94 -0.27 -0.45
C ALA A 132 -8.57 -0.88 -1.81
N ILE A 133 -7.62 -0.28 -2.52
CA ILE A 133 -7.13 -0.80 -3.81
C ILE A 133 -6.53 -2.20 -3.64
N VAL A 134 -5.69 -2.42 -2.63
CA VAL A 134 -5.04 -3.73 -2.45
C VAL A 134 -6.01 -4.81 -2.00
N GLU A 135 -6.95 -4.50 -1.09
CA GLU A 135 -7.96 -5.48 -0.67
C GLU A 135 -8.89 -5.85 -1.83
N TYR A 136 -9.38 -4.88 -2.59
CA TYR A 136 -10.11 -5.14 -3.84
C TYR A 136 -9.26 -5.96 -4.82
N GLY A 137 -7.97 -5.65 -4.96
CA GLY A 137 -7.06 -6.35 -5.85
C GLY A 137 -6.92 -7.83 -5.52
N TYR A 138 -6.91 -8.19 -4.22
CA TYR A 138 -6.93 -9.57 -3.77
C TYR A 138 -8.31 -10.23 -3.95
N GLU A 139 -9.39 -9.53 -3.61
CA GLU A 139 -10.77 -10.05 -3.74
C GLU A 139 -11.16 -10.33 -5.20
N SER A 140 -10.84 -9.41 -6.11
CA SER A 140 -11.11 -9.53 -7.56
C SER A 140 -10.18 -10.52 -8.28
N GLY A 141 -9.09 -10.95 -7.65
CA GLY A 141 -8.03 -11.72 -8.31
C GLY A 141 -7.12 -10.90 -9.24
N THR A 142 -7.26 -9.57 -9.26
CA THR A 142 -6.33 -8.69 -10.02
C THR A 142 -4.89 -8.84 -9.54
N ILE A 143 -4.68 -9.06 -8.24
CA ILE A 143 -3.39 -9.40 -7.64
C ILE A 143 -3.27 -10.92 -7.58
N HIS A 144 -2.41 -11.48 -8.42
CA HIS A 144 -2.12 -12.92 -8.48
C HIS A 144 -0.66 -13.16 -8.90
N ALA A 145 -0.23 -14.42 -8.85
CA ALA A 145 1.08 -14.87 -9.29
C ALA A 145 1.31 -14.52 -10.77
N VAL A 146 2.39 -13.80 -11.10
CA VAL A 146 2.79 -13.57 -12.50
C VAL A 146 4.20 -14.15 -12.72
N PRO A 147 4.32 -15.45 -13.03
CA PRO A 147 5.60 -16.06 -13.35
C PRO A 147 6.24 -15.41 -14.58
N PRO A 148 7.59 -15.36 -14.66
CA PRO A 148 8.26 -14.84 -15.84
C PRO A 148 8.00 -15.74 -17.06
N PRO A 149 7.86 -15.17 -18.27
CA PRO A 149 7.61 -15.95 -19.49
C PRO A 149 8.79 -16.85 -19.88
N ALA A 150 10.01 -16.51 -19.44
CA ALA A 150 11.21 -17.30 -19.69
C ALA A 150 12.15 -17.26 -18.49
N ARG A 151 12.95 -18.34 -18.33
CA ARG A 151 13.99 -18.44 -17.31
C ARG A 151 15.36 -18.15 -17.90
N THR A 152 16.16 -17.40 -17.16
CA THR A 152 17.53 -17.00 -17.56
C THR A 152 18.59 -18.06 -17.28
N GLY A 153 18.26 -19.15 -16.58
CA GLY A 153 19.20 -20.16 -16.10
C GLY A 153 20.06 -19.72 -14.90
N LYS A 154 20.08 -18.43 -14.55
CA LYS A 154 20.83 -17.90 -13.39
C LYS A 154 20.12 -18.23 -12.08
N ARG A 155 20.91 -18.55 -11.04
CA ARG A 155 20.44 -18.85 -9.68
C ARG A 155 20.92 -17.78 -8.71
N VAL A 156 20.05 -17.34 -7.82
CA VAL A 156 20.35 -16.33 -6.79
C VAL A 156 19.90 -16.82 -5.43
N ALA A 157 20.76 -16.69 -4.43
CA ALA A 157 20.44 -16.92 -3.03
C ALA A 157 20.14 -15.58 -2.34
N VAL A 158 19.05 -15.50 -1.58
CA VAL A 158 18.69 -14.33 -0.76
C VAL A 158 18.65 -14.79 0.69
N VAL A 159 19.40 -14.13 1.58
CA VAL A 159 19.42 -14.46 3.01
C VAL A 159 18.54 -13.47 3.76
N GLY A 160 17.51 -13.98 4.42
CA GLY A 160 16.46 -13.23 5.10
C GLY A 160 15.19 -13.07 4.27
N THR A 161 14.03 -13.29 4.90
CA THR A 161 12.71 -13.21 4.27
C THR A 161 11.86 -12.04 4.76
N GLY A 162 12.51 -10.99 5.27
CA GLY A 162 11.85 -9.71 5.55
C GLY A 162 11.43 -8.96 4.29
N PRO A 163 10.87 -7.73 4.43
CA PRO A 163 10.40 -6.92 3.30
C PRO A 163 11.45 -6.72 2.20
N SER A 164 12.72 -6.52 2.58
CA SER A 164 13.84 -6.34 1.64
C SER A 164 14.13 -7.60 0.84
N GLY A 165 14.25 -8.74 1.52
CA GLY A 165 14.50 -10.05 0.88
C GLY A 165 13.37 -10.44 -0.06
N LEU A 166 12.12 -10.28 0.39
CA LEU A 166 10.92 -10.51 -0.43
C LEU A 166 10.93 -9.61 -1.68
N SER A 167 11.23 -8.32 -1.53
CA SER A 167 11.30 -7.37 -2.65
C SER A 167 12.33 -7.75 -3.70
N VAL A 168 13.53 -8.17 -3.26
CA VAL A 168 14.60 -8.62 -4.15
C VAL A 168 14.20 -9.92 -4.85
N ALA A 169 13.61 -10.86 -4.11
CA ALA A 169 13.17 -12.13 -4.66
C ALA A 169 12.07 -11.96 -5.73
N ASP A 170 11.06 -11.12 -5.47
CA ASP A 170 10.01 -10.79 -6.44
C ASP A 170 10.59 -10.19 -7.73
N LEU A 171 11.45 -9.17 -7.60
CA LEU A 171 12.05 -8.50 -8.75
C LEU A 171 12.91 -9.46 -9.59
N LEU A 172 13.79 -10.24 -8.96
CA LEU A 172 14.66 -11.15 -9.68
C LEU A 172 13.89 -12.32 -10.30
N ASN A 173 12.85 -12.82 -9.61
CA ASN A 173 11.96 -13.85 -10.16
C ASN A 173 11.22 -13.34 -11.41
N LYS A 174 10.66 -12.12 -11.37
CA LYS A 174 10.03 -11.48 -12.54
C LYS A 174 11.00 -11.26 -13.71
N ARG A 175 12.30 -11.06 -13.43
CA ARG A 175 13.37 -10.99 -14.45
C ARG A 175 13.81 -12.37 -14.96
N GLY A 176 13.19 -13.46 -14.52
CA GLY A 176 13.47 -14.81 -14.99
C GLY A 176 14.60 -15.53 -14.25
N HIS A 177 15.13 -14.99 -13.15
CA HIS A 177 16.11 -15.70 -12.32
C HIS A 177 15.42 -16.74 -11.42
N LYS A 178 16.13 -17.81 -11.06
CA LYS A 178 15.65 -18.76 -10.04
C LYS A 178 16.19 -18.31 -8.69
N VAL A 179 15.29 -17.86 -7.81
CA VAL A 179 15.65 -17.32 -6.50
C VAL A 179 15.36 -18.37 -5.42
N THR A 180 16.32 -18.58 -4.52
CA THR A 180 16.15 -19.37 -3.30
C THR A 180 16.35 -18.45 -2.11
N MET A 181 15.34 -18.37 -1.24
CA MET A 181 15.42 -17.58 -0.01
C MET A 181 15.79 -18.49 1.16
N TYR A 182 16.63 -18.00 2.06
CA TYR A 182 17.04 -18.68 3.28
C TYR A 182 16.56 -17.86 4.48
N GLU A 183 15.80 -18.47 5.38
CA GLU A 183 15.31 -17.84 6.61
C GLU A 183 15.83 -18.61 7.81
N ARG A 184 16.17 -17.89 8.88
CA ARG A 184 16.57 -18.48 10.16
C ARG A 184 15.34 -18.86 10.98
N ALA A 185 14.30 -18.02 10.95
CA ALA A 185 13.05 -18.27 11.64
C ALA A 185 12.22 -19.39 10.96
N ASP A 186 11.21 -19.90 11.68
CA ASP A 186 10.32 -20.94 11.18
C ASP A 186 9.30 -20.43 10.15
N ARG A 187 9.05 -19.12 10.10
CA ARG A 187 8.10 -18.48 9.16
C ARG A 187 8.71 -17.31 8.39
N VAL A 188 8.18 -17.12 7.19
CA VAL A 188 8.52 -16.03 6.28
C VAL A 188 7.98 -14.69 6.78
N GLY A 189 8.71 -13.59 6.56
CA GLY A 189 8.23 -12.22 6.75
C GLY A 189 9.06 -11.36 7.71
N GLY A 190 10.04 -11.95 8.41
CA GLY A 190 10.92 -11.22 9.34
C GLY A 190 10.12 -10.43 10.40
N LEU A 191 10.41 -9.13 10.55
CA LEU A 191 9.69 -8.27 11.51
C LEU A 191 8.20 -8.05 11.16
N LEU A 192 7.78 -8.25 9.91
CA LEU A 192 6.34 -8.26 9.61
C LEU A 192 5.65 -9.41 10.37
N MET A 193 6.32 -10.56 10.44
CA MET A 193 5.80 -11.77 11.07
C MET A 193 5.94 -11.75 12.59
N TYR A 194 7.12 -11.39 13.10
CA TYR A 194 7.44 -11.52 14.53
C TYR A 194 7.54 -10.20 15.30
N GLY A 195 7.56 -9.04 14.63
CA GLY A 195 7.75 -7.73 15.27
C GLY A 195 6.48 -6.91 15.37
N ILE A 196 5.83 -6.65 14.23
CA ILE A 196 4.60 -5.85 14.18
C ILE A 196 3.46 -6.67 14.79
N PRO A 197 2.65 -6.15 15.72
CA PRO A 197 1.60 -6.95 16.35
C PRO A 197 0.33 -7.03 15.46
N ASN A 198 -0.53 -8.02 15.72
CA ASN A 198 -1.69 -8.34 14.87
C ASN A 198 -2.67 -7.16 14.71
N MET A 199 -2.89 -6.36 15.75
CA MET A 199 -3.82 -5.23 15.70
C MET A 199 -3.39 -4.12 14.72
N LYS A 200 -2.14 -4.17 14.23
CA LYS A 200 -1.64 -3.31 13.14
C LYS A 200 -1.49 -4.06 11.82
N LEU A 201 -1.03 -5.31 11.87
CA LEU A 201 -0.82 -6.15 10.69
C LEU A 201 -1.03 -7.62 11.07
N GLU A 202 -2.20 -8.13 10.73
CA GLU A 202 -2.54 -9.53 10.94
C GLU A 202 -1.67 -10.47 10.08
N LYS A 203 -1.33 -11.63 10.63
CA LYS A 203 -0.36 -12.54 9.99
C LYS A 203 -0.89 -13.21 8.72
N TRP A 204 -2.20 -13.36 8.62
CA TRP A 204 -2.82 -13.90 7.41
C TRP A 204 -2.55 -13.01 6.19
N VAL A 205 -2.31 -11.69 6.37
CA VAL A 205 -1.94 -10.75 5.29
C VAL A 205 -0.56 -11.09 4.72
N ILE A 206 0.36 -11.58 5.56
CA ILE A 206 1.68 -12.03 5.14
C ILE A 206 1.56 -13.41 4.51
N ASP A 207 0.83 -14.32 5.18
CA ASP A 207 0.65 -15.68 4.69
C ASP A 207 -0.03 -15.72 3.31
N ARG A 208 -1.01 -14.84 3.04
CA ARG A 208 -1.63 -14.74 1.69
C ARG A 208 -0.65 -14.29 0.62
N ARG A 209 0.27 -13.36 0.94
CA ARG A 209 1.28 -12.89 -0.02
C ARG A 209 2.27 -14.00 -0.36
N VAL A 210 2.64 -14.82 0.63
CA VAL A 210 3.57 -15.94 0.43
C VAL A 210 2.95 -17.07 -0.40
N LYS A 211 1.61 -17.21 -0.39
CA LYS A 211 0.89 -18.24 -1.14
C LYS A 211 0.70 -17.92 -2.62
N ILE A 212 0.85 -16.66 -3.04
CA ILE A 212 0.68 -16.21 -4.43
C ILE A 212 2.00 -15.92 -5.14
#